data_AF-X1J9N2-F1
#
_entry.id   AF-X1J9N2-F1
#
_cell.length_a   1.000
_cell.length_b   1.000
_cell.length_c   1.000
_cell.angle_alpha   90.00
_cell.angle_beta   90.00
_cell.angle_gamma   90.00
#
_symmetry.space_group_name_H-M   'P 1'
#
loop_
_entity.id
_entity.type
_entity.pdbx_description
1 polymer ?
#
loop_
_entity_poly.entity_id
_entity_poly.type
_entity_poly.pdbx_seq_one_letter_code
_entity_poly.pdbx_strand_id
1 'polypeptide(L)'
;MRLGITHMGNIDVAVKAIASKLGIDLVMTLATSQRTLDLGVKYSPETACFPFKLQLGNMIEALELGADTLVMPGDLGPCRMGYYHKVLEQILRELGYKFQMVTQTRGIMHMVKYLTNGASLGKA
;
A
#
# COMPACT_ATOMS: atom_id res chain seq x y z
N MET A 1 -7.44 -3.22 12.47
CA MET A 1 -6.73 -2.62 11.35
C MET A 1 -6.15 -3.76 10.54
N ARG A 2 -6.57 -3.87 9.28
CA ARG A 2 -6.11 -4.87 8.32
C ARG A 2 -5.27 -4.15 7.28
N LEU A 3 -3.96 -4.34 7.39
CA LEU A 3 -2.98 -3.61 6.60
C LEU A 3 -2.83 -4.25 5.21
N GLY A 4 -3.25 -3.56 4.17
CA GLY A 4 -3.00 -3.93 2.79
C GLY A 4 -1.64 -3.40 2.32
N ILE A 5 -0.81 -4.30 1.80
CA ILE A 5 0.46 -3.93 1.17
C ILE A 5 0.46 -4.39 -0.27
N THR A 6 1.06 -3.59 -1.15
CA THR A 6 1.19 -3.93 -2.56
C THR A 6 2.48 -4.71 -2.82
N HIS A 7 2.44 -5.56 -3.84
CA HIS A 7 3.63 -6.28 -4.26
C HIS A 7 4.64 -5.31 -4.92
N MET A 8 5.79 -5.11 -4.27
CA MET A 8 6.89 -4.25 -4.74
C MET A 8 8.23 -5.01 -4.68
N GLY A 9 8.37 -6.03 -5.52
CA GLY A 9 9.52 -6.96 -5.43
C GLY A 9 9.50 -7.73 -4.11
N ASN A 10 10.65 -7.86 -3.46
CA ASN A 10 10.84 -8.65 -2.23
C ASN A 10 10.60 -7.85 -0.93
N ILE A 11 10.04 -6.64 -1.02
CA ILE A 11 9.73 -5.83 0.17
C ILE A 11 8.70 -6.51 1.08
N ASP A 12 7.84 -7.36 0.50
CA ASP A 12 6.83 -8.13 1.20
C ASP A 12 7.45 -9.04 2.27
N VAL A 13 8.65 -9.59 2.04
CA VAL A 13 9.37 -10.42 3.02
C VAL A 13 9.69 -9.62 4.28
N ALA A 14 10.26 -8.43 4.11
CA ALA A 14 10.61 -7.55 5.23
C ALA A 14 9.35 -7.10 5.99
N VAL A 15 8.30 -6.73 5.25
CA VAL A 15 7.05 -6.26 5.85
C VAL A 15 6.31 -7.39 6.57
N LYS A 16 6.27 -8.61 6.03
CA LYS A 16 5.73 -9.80 6.72
C LYS A 16 6.45 -10.07 8.04
N ALA A 17 7.78 -10.00 8.03
CA ALA A 17 8.58 -10.22 9.24
C ALA A 17 8.28 -9.16 10.32
N ILE A 18 8.18 -7.89 9.91
CA ILE A 18 7.84 -6.77 10.80
C ILE A 18 6.40 -6.92 11.33
N ALA A 19 5.44 -7.20 10.46
CA ALA A 19 4.03 -7.37 10.83
C ALA A 19 3.83 -8.54 11.81
N SER A 20 4.49 -9.68 11.55
CA SER A 20 4.46 -10.84 12.45
C SER A 20 5.01 -10.52 13.84
N LYS A 21 6.13 -9.79 13.92
CA LYS A 21 6.73 -9.39 15.19
C LYS A 21 5.90 -8.35 15.95
N LEU A 22 5.14 -7.52 15.23
CA LEU A 22 4.33 -6.43 15.79
C LEU A 22 2.85 -6.78 15.98
N GLY A 23 2.43 -7.99 15.61
CA GLY A 23 1.04 -8.44 15.73
C GLY A 23 0.05 -7.71 14.81
N ILE A 24 0.52 -7.22 13.65
CA ILE A 24 -0.32 -6.52 12.67
C ILE A 24 -1.00 -7.55 11.76
N ASP A 25 -2.33 -7.50 11.64
CA ASP A 25 -3.07 -8.29 10.66
C ASP A 25 -2.79 -7.74 9.24
N LEU A 26 -2.10 -8.53 8.43
CA LEU A 26 -1.59 -8.11 7.13
C LEU A 26 -2.33 -8.84 6.01
N VAL A 27 -3.03 -8.06 5.20
CA VAL A 27 -3.67 -8.51 3.97
C VAL A 27 -2.64 -8.39 2.85
N MET A 28 -1.97 -9.50 2.59
CA MET A 28 -1.09 -9.65 1.44
C MET A 28 -1.93 -9.61 0.16
N THR A 29 -1.60 -8.73 -0.78
CA THR A 29 -2.11 -8.88 -2.15
C THR A 29 -1.57 -10.16 -2.75
N LEU A 30 -2.39 -10.81 -3.57
CA LEU A 30 -1.99 -11.96 -4.39
C LEU A 30 -0.77 -11.58 -5.26
N ALA A 31 -0.01 -12.59 -5.70
CA ALA A 31 1.05 -12.37 -6.68
C ALA A 31 0.46 -11.63 -7.89
N THR A 32 1.15 -10.59 -8.37
CA THR A 32 0.69 -9.75 -9.46
C THR A 32 0.23 -10.62 -10.64
N SER A 33 -1.04 -10.52 -10.99
CA SER A 33 -1.68 -11.35 -12.01
C SER A 33 -2.08 -10.53 -13.23
N GLN A 34 -2.54 -11.20 -14.29
CA GLN A 34 -3.14 -10.51 -15.43
C GLN A 34 -4.36 -9.69 -15.01
N ARG A 35 -5.19 -10.21 -14.09
CA ARG A 35 -6.33 -9.49 -13.51
C ARG A 35 -5.88 -8.19 -12.84
N THR A 36 -4.81 -8.24 -12.04
CA THR A 36 -4.23 -7.08 -11.37
C THR A 36 -3.87 -5.99 -12.39
N LEU A 37 -3.24 -6.39 -13.51
CA LEU A 37 -2.89 -5.47 -14.59
C LEU A 37 -4.14 -4.91 -15.28
N ASP A 38 -5.12 -5.74 -15.59
CA ASP A 38 -6.35 -5.33 -16.28
C ASP A 38 -7.13 -4.30 -15.45
N LEU A 39 -7.22 -4.51 -14.13
CA LEU A 39 -7.79 -3.53 -13.19
C LEU A 39 -6.99 -2.23 -13.19
N GLY A 40 -5.66 -2.34 -13.14
CA GLY A 40 -4.77 -1.19 -13.20
C GLY A 40 -4.94 -0.36 -14.48
N VAL A 41 -4.99 -1.00 -15.64
CA VAL A 41 -5.18 -0.34 -16.95
C VAL A 41 -6.57 0.30 -17.04
N LYS A 42 -7.62 -0.38 -16.57
CA LYS A 42 -8.99 0.10 -16.64
C LYS A 42 -9.24 1.42 -15.90
N TYR A 43 -8.59 1.60 -14.75
CA TYR A 43 -8.86 2.73 -13.85
C TYR A 43 -7.73 3.77 -13.78
N SER A 44 -6.62 3.55 -14.47
CA SER A 44 -5.49 4.50 -14.49
C SER A 44 -5.48 5.35 -15.76
N PRO A 45 -4.86 6.54 -15.71
CA PRO A 45 -4.57 7.30 -16.92
C PRO A 45 -3.68 6.50 -17.89
N GLU A 46 -3.94 6.63 -19.19
CA GLU A 46 -3.16 5.94 -20.23
C GLU A 46 -1.65 6.23 -20.12
N THR A 47 -1.32 7.49 -19.80
CA THR A 47 0.05 8.01 -19.68
C THR A 47 0.74 7.63 -18.37
N ALA A 48 0.02 6.98 -17.44
CA ALA A 48 0.62 6.47 -16.23
C ALA A 48 1.59 5.33 -16.56
N CYS A 49 2.75 5.34 -15.89
CA CYS A 49 3.74 4.29 -16.10
C CYS A 49 3.21 2.93 -15.62
N PHE A 50 3.81 1.86 -16.13
CA PHE A 50 3.39 0.49 -15.80
C PHE A 50 3.39 0.18 -14.29
N PRO A 51 4.40 0.58 -13.48
CA PRO A 51 4.36 0.39 -12.03
C PRO A 51 3.13 1.01 -11.37
N PHE A 52 2.69 2.20 -11.80
CA PHE A 52 1.49 2.83 -11.24
C PHE A 52 0.25 1.97 -11.46
N LYS A 53 0.09 1.42 -12.67
CA LYS A 53 -1.05 0.56 -13.01
C LYS A 53 -1.08 -0.70 -12.15
N LEU A 54 0.08 -1.36 -11.98
CA LEU A 54 0.19 -2.53 -11.11
C LEU A 54 -0.13 -2.21 -9.64
N GLN A 55 0.33 -1.07 -9.15
CA GLN A 55 0.04 -0.62 -7.79
C GLN A 55 -1.46 -0.39 -7.58
N LEU A 56 -2.12 0.27 -8.52
CA LEU A 56 -3.57 0.49 -8.47
C LEU A 56 -4.35 -0.83 -8.43
N GLY A 57 -4.02 -1.77 -9.32
CA GLY A 57 -4.66 -3.09 -9.35
C GLY A 57 -4.48 -3.85 -8.04
N ASN A 58 -3.24 -3.88 -7.52
CA ASN A 58 -2.94 -4.54 -6.24
C ASN A 58 -3.73 -3.91 -5.09
N MET A 59 -3.82 -2.57 -5.04
CA MET A 59 -4.59 -1.89 -3.99
C MET A 59 -6.09 -2.20 -4.08
N ILE A 60 -6.65 -2.26 -5.29
CA ILE A 60 -8.05 -2.68 -5.48
C ILE A 60 -8.27 -4.08 -4.91
N GLU A 61 -7.41 -5.04 -5.28
CA GLU A 61 -7.50 -6.41 -4.79
C GLU A 61 -7.31 -6.50 -3.27
N ALA A 62 -6.40 -5.71 -2.68
CA ALA A 62 -6.22 -5.63 -1.23
C ALA A 62 -7.51 -5.18 -0.51
N LEU A 63 -8.17 -4.15 -1.06
CA LEU A 63 -9.41 -3.62 -0.52
C LEU A 63 -10.57 -4.60 -0.69
N GLU A 64 -10.65 -5.32 -1.81
CA GLU A 64 -11.61 -6.41 -2.04
C GLU A 64 -11.42 -7.56 -1.03
N LEU A 65 -10.18 -7.85 -0.62
CA LEU A 65 -9.85 -8.83 0.42
C LEU A 65 -10.10 -8.31 1.86
N GLY A 66 -10.59 -7.08 1.98
CA GLY A 66 -10.99 -6.46 3.24
C GLY A 66 -9.84 -5.77 3.99
N ALA A 67 -8.81 -5.28 3.28
CA ALA A 67 -7.88 -4.31 3.85
C ALA A 67 -8.62 -2.99 4.17
N ASP A 68 -8.38 -2.42 5.35
CA ASP A 68 -8.96 -1.13 5.77
C ASP A 68 -7.93 0.02 5.72
N THR A 69 -6.65 -0.33 5.62
CA THR A 69 -5.52 0.61 5.64
C THR A 69 -4.52 0.19 4.59
N LEU A 70 -4.13 1.11 3.71
CA LEU A 70 -3.11 0.89 2.67
C LEU A 70 -1.85 1.69 2.99
N VAL A 71 -0.69 1.09 2.73
CA VAL A 71 0.61 1.76 2.87
C VAL A 71 1.22 1.95 1.49
N MET A 72 1.63 3.19 1.22
CA MET A 72 2.35 3.53 -0.02
C MET A 72 3.48 4.50 0.28
N PRO A 73 4.67 4.32 -0.32
CA PRO A 73 5.70 5.34 -0.25
C PRO A 73 5.25 6.69 -0.80
N GLY A 74 5.39 7.73 0.00
CA GLY A 74 5.08 9.12 -0.36
C GLY A 74 6.28 10.06 -0.26
N ASP A 75 6.16 11.20 -0.95
CA ASP A 75 7.01 12.40 -0.91
C ASP A 75 8.47 12.24 -1.38
N LEU A 76 9.25 11.36 -0.75
CA LEU A 76 10.70 11.19 -0.96
C LEU A 76 11.06 10.18 -2.06
N GLY A 77 10.13 9.92 -2.99
CA GLY A 77 10.36 9.00 -4.09
C GLY A 77 11.33 9.57 -5.13
N PRO A 78 12.14 8.74 -5.82
CA PRO A 78 13.12 9.20 -6.81
C PRO A 78 12.49 9.79 -8.09
N CYS A 79 11.16 9.79 -8.21
CA CYS A 79 10.42 10.15 -9.42
C CYS A 79 8.96 10.52 -9.08
N ARG A 80 8.04 10.42 -10.07
CA ARG A 80 6.58 10.60 -9.88
C ARG A 80 5.97 9.67 -8.81
N MET A 81 6.67 8.59 -8.45
CA MET A 81 6.28 7.69 -7.36
C MET A 81 6.01 8.43 -6.05
N GLY A 82 6.75 9.51 -5.74
CA GLY A 82 6.51 10.30 -4.54
C GLY A 82 5.09 10.88 -4.46
N TYR A 83 4.41 11.02 -5.60
CA TYR A 83 3.04 11.52 -5.67
C TYR A 83 1.99 10.42 -5.90
N TYR A 84 2.39 9.15 -6.04
CA TYR A 84 1.46 8.07 -6.34
C TYR A 84 0.42 7.86 -5.25
N HIS A 85 0.83 7.97 -3.98
CA HIS A 85 -0.11 7.77 -2.87
C HIS A 85 -1.32 8.70 -2.97
N LYS A 86 -1.15 9.97 -3.42
CA LYS A 86 -2.26 10.91 -3.61
C LYS A 86 -3.16 10.52 -4.77
N VAL A 87 -2.57 10.23 -5.93
CA VAL A 87 -3.34 9.91 -7.14
C VAL A 87 -4.06 8.58 -6.99
N LEU A 88 -3.39 7.55 -6.46
CA LEU A 88 -3.99 6.26 -6.16
C LEU A 88 -5.10 6.40 -5.13
N GLU A 89 -4.87 7.18 -4.05
CA GLU A 89 -5.88 7.43 -3.04
C GLU A 89 -7.14 8.08 -3.64
N GLN A 90 -6.97 9.09 -4.49
CA GLN A 90 -8.08 9.76 -5.14
C GLN A 90 -8.89 8.78 -6.01
N ILE A 91 -8.23 8.03 -6.90
CA ILE A 91 -8.89 7.07 -7.79
C ILE A 91 -9.69 6.04 -6.97
N LEU A 92 -9.07 5.45 -5.93
CA LEU A 92 -9.73 4.45 -5.11
C LEU A 92 -10.94 5.01 -4.34
N ARG A 93 -10.87 6.26 -3.88
CA ARG A 93 -12.01 6.93 -3.24
C ARG A 93 -13.13 7.22 -4.23
N GLU A 94 -12.81 7.63 -5.46
CA GLU A 94 -13.78 7.82 -6.54
C GLU A 94 -14.47 6.51 -6.94
N LEU A 95 -13.77 5.37 -6.83
CA LEU A 95 -14.35 4.04 -7.01
C LEU A 95 -15.24 3.58 -5.83
N GLY A 96 -15.36 4.38 -4.77
CA GLY A 96 -16.24 4.12 -3.63
C GLY A 96 -15.59 3.37 -2.47
N TYR A 97 -14.28 3.11 -2.50
CA TYR A 97 -13.59 2.43 -1.41
C TYR A 97 -13.39 3.34 -0.20
N LYS A 98 -13.61 2.77 1.00
CA LYS A 98 -13.36 3.44 2.29
C LYS A 98 -12.14 2.81 2.96
N PHE A 99 -11.05 3.55 3.00
CA PHE A 99 -9.79 3.11 3.61
C PHE A 99 -8.96 4.30 4.11
N GLN A 100 -7.94 3.99 4.89
CA GLN A 100 -6.92 4.94 5.33
C GLN A 100 -5.65 4.77 4.49
N MET A 101 -5.15 5.87 3.91
CA MET A 101 -3.85 5.87 3.22
C MET A 101 -2.77 6.33 4.20
N VAL A 102 -1.74 5.50 4.40
CA VAL A 102 -0.63 5.79 5.31
C VAL A 102 0.67 5.94 4.54
N THR A 103 1.38 7.01 4.83
CA THR A 103 2.70 7.33 4.27
C THR A 103 3.72 7.58 5.39
N GLN A 104 5.00 7.54 5.02
CA GLN A 104 6.16 7.81 5.87
C GLN A 104 6.54 9.30 5.92
N THR A 105 5.65 10.22 5.51
CA THR A 105 5.90 11.67 5.45
C THR A 105 6.40 12.24 6.78
N ARG A 106 5.92 11.69 7.92
CA ARG A 106 6.32 12.07 9.29
C ARG A 106 7.47 11.23 9.86
N GLY A 107 8.11 10.41 9.03
CA GLY A 107 9.17 9.47 9.40
C GLY A 107 8.67 8.03 9.64
N ILE A 108 9.52 7.07 9.29
CA ILE A 108 9.22 5.62 9.37
C ILE A 108 8.86 5.20 10.80
N MET A 109 9.53 5.74 11.81
CA MET A 109 9.26 5.42 13.21
C MET A 109 7.87 5.88 13.66
N HIS A 110 7.40 7.04 13.18
CA HIS A 110 6.06 7.53 13.46
C HIS A 110 5.00 6.68 12.74
N MET A 111 5.28 6.27 11.49
CA MET A 111 4.43 5.36 10.74
C MET A 111 4.26 4.03 11.47
N VAL A 112 5.37 3.40 11.92
CA VAL A 112 5.29 2.14 12.66
C VAL A 112 4.48 2.31 13.95
N LYS A 113 4.74 3.36 14.74
CA LYS A 113 3.95 3.63 15.97
C LYS A 113 2.46 3.80 15.68
N TYR A 114 2.10 4.46 14.58
CA TYR A 114 0.70 4.60 14.17
C TYR A 114 0.10 3.24 13.79
N LEU A 115 0.81 2.45 12.99
CA LEU A 115 0.38 1.13 12.54
C LEU A 115 0.34 0.08 13.68
N THR A 116 1.00 0.34 14.80
CA THR A 116 1.02 -0.57 15.96
C THR A 116 0.21 -0.08 17.15
N ASN A 117 -0.59 0.99 17.00
CA ASN A 117 -1.29 1.64 18.12
C ASN A 117 -0.36 1.97 19.30
N GLY A 118 0.88 2.38 19.02
CA GLY A 118 1.86 2.77 20.03
C GLY A 118 2.77 1.66 20.53
N ALA A 119 2.67 0.42 20.03
CA ALA A 119 3.67 -0.59 20.35
C ALA A 119 5.05 -0.16 19.81
N SER A 120 6.01 0.05 20.71
CA SER A 120 7.38 0.37 20.31
C SER A 120 8.00 -0.84 19.62
N LEU A 121 8.79 -0.61 18.55
CA LEU A 121 9.84 -1.53 18.15
C LEU A 121 10.78 -1.65 19.37
N GLY A 122 10.53 -2.65 20.21
CA GLY A 122 11.33 -2.90 21.41
C GLY A 122 12.80 -2.91 21.02
N LYS A 123 13.64 -2.25 21.83
CA LYS A 123 15.09 -2.27 21.67
C LYS A 123 15.52 -3.73 21.48
N ALA A 124 15.99 -4.03 20.27
CA ALA A 124 16.72 -5.26 20.01
C ALA A 124 18.00 -5.27 20.86
#